data_AF-A0A3M1VRA9-F1
#
_entry.id   AF-A0A3M1VRA9-F1
#
_cell.length_a   1.000
_cell.length_b   1.000
_cell.length_c   1.000
_cell.angle_alpha   90.00
_cell.angle_beta   90.00
_cell.angle_gamma   90.00
#
_symmetry.space_group_name_H-M   'P 1'
#
loop_
_entity.id
_entity.type
_entity.pdbx_description
1 polymer ?
#
loop_
_entity_poly.entity_id
_entity_poly.type
_entity_poly.pdbx_seq_one_letter_code
_entity_poly.pdbx_strand_id
1 'polypeptide(L)'
;MLDNQIYDISIEALRTLYLVGIPILLAITVASLLVSFLQAATTVRDTAISYSVRVLAFVVLMYVMFRAFSGALVSLMQRALTG
;
A
#
# COMPACT_ATOMS: atom_id res chain seq x y z
N MET A 1 -8.49 25.10 -20.83
CA MET A 1 -8.52 23.72 -21.35
C MET A 1 -7.42 22.88 -20.71
N LEU A 2 -6.16 23.34 -20.71
CA LEU A 2 -5.05 22.68 -20.00
C LEU A 2 -5.24 22.55 -18.48
N ASP A 3 -5.82 23.56 -17.82
CA ASP A 3 -5.96 23.55 -16.35
C ASP A 3 -6.87 22.43 -15.83
N ASN A 4 -7.96 22.13 -16.56
CA ASN A 4 -8.88 21.04 -16.19
C ASN A 4 -8.22 19.68 -16.36
N GLN A 5 -7.39 19.50 -17.39
CA GLN A 5 -6.69 18.24 -17.66
C GLN A 5 -5.63 17.95 -16.58
N ILE A 6 -4.87 18.97 -16.18
CA ILE A 6 -3.89 18.85 -15.08
C ILE A 6 -4.59 18.51 -13.77
N TYR A 7 -5.74 19.13 -13.51
CA TYR A 7 -6.56 18.86 -12.33
C TYR A 7 -7.08 17.41 -12.30
N ASP A 8 -7.60 16.90 -13.41
CA ASP A 8 -8.14 15.54 -13.51
C ASP A 8 -7.07 14.47 -13.32
N ILE A 9 -5.88 14.65 -13.92
CA ILE A 9 -4.75 13.75 -13.72
C ILE A 9 -4.29 13.76 -12.26
N SER A 10 -4.24 14.94 -11.65
CA SER A 10 -3.82 15.09 -10.24
C SER A 10 -4.78 14.38 -9.28
N ILE A 11 -6.09 14.50 -9.50
CA ILE A 11 -7.10 13.79 -8.70
C ILE A 11 -6.97 12.28 -8.88
N GLU A 12 -6.79 11.79 -10.10
CA GLU A 12 -6.68 10.35 -10.34
C GLU A 12 -5.39 9.78 -9.73
N ALA A 13 -4.29 10.53 -9.78
CA ALA A 13 -3.04 10.18 -9.12
C ALA A 13 -3.22 10.11 -7.60
N LEU A 14 -3.88 11.10 -6.99
CA LEU A 14 -4.19 11.09 -5.56
C LEU A 14 -5.07 9.89 -5.19
N ARG A 15 -6.10 9.61 -5.99
CA ARG A 15 -7.00 8.48 -5.77
C ARG A 15 -6.26 7.14 -5.85
N THR A 16 -5.39 6.99 -6.83
CA THR A 16 -4.54 5.80 -7.00
C THR A 16 -3.60 5.64 -5.81
N LEU A 17 -2.97 6.73 -5.36
CA LEU A 17 -2.12 6.74 -4.17
C LEU A 17 -2.89 6.30 -2.92
N TYR A 18 -4.10 6.80 -2.70
CA TYR A 18 -4.92 6.39 -1.55
C TYR A 18 -5.34 4.92 -1.64
N LEU A 19 -5.75 4.47 -2.83
CA LEU A 19 -6.21 3.10 -3.05
C LEU A 19 -5.09 2.06 -2.84
N VAL A 20 -3.85 2.42 -3.13
CA VAL A 20 -2.67 1.56 -2.94
C VAL A 20 -2.05 1.75 -1.55
N GLY A 21 -1.89 2.99 -1.11
CA GLY A 21 -1.18 3.35 0.11
C GLY A 21 -1.91 2.96 1.39
N ILE A 22 -3.23 3.17 1.46
CA ILE A 22 -4.01 2.84 2.67
C ILE A 22 -3.93 1.34 3.01
N PRO A 23 -4.19 0.40 2.08
CA PRO A 23 -4.08 -1.03 2.38
C PRO A 23 -2.69 -1.44 2.86
N ILE A 24 -1.64 -0.90 2.25
CA ILE A 24 -0.25 -1.18 2.63
C ILE A 24 0.03 -0.72 4.05
N LEU A 25 -0.32 0.52 4.37
CA LEU A 25 -0.13 1.08 5.70
C LEU A 25 -0.91 0.29 6.76
N LEU A 26 -2.17 -0.06 6.48
CA LEU A 26 -2.99 -0.86 7.39
C LEU A 26 -2.39 -2.25 7.63
N ALA A 27 -2.00 -2.96 6.57
CA ALA A 27 -1.43 -4.29 6.70
C ALA A 27 -0.13 -4.28 7.52
N ILE A 28 0.77 -3.34 7.25
CA ILE A 28 2.04 -3.22 7.98
C ILE A 28 1.78 -2.83 9.44
N THR A 29 0.84 -1.91 9.69
CA THR A 29 0.50 -1.45 11.04
C THR A 29 -0.08 -2.59 11.87
N VAL A 30 -1.04 -3.33 11.32
CA VAL A 30 -1.66 -4.48 11.99
C VAL A 30 -0.63 -5.58 12.25
N ALA A 31 0.19 -5.92 11.26
CA ALA A 31 1.25 -6.92 11.43
C ALA A 31 2.26 -6.51 12.51
N SER A 32 2.67 -5.24 12.53
CA SER A 32 3.59 -4.72 13.55
C SER A 32 2.96 -4.75 14.94
N LEU A 33 1.69 -4.34 15.05
CA LEU A 33 0.95 -4.33 16.32
C LEU A 33 0.83 -5.74 16.91
N LEU A 34 0.47 -6.72 16.08
CA LEU A 34 0.37 -8.13 16.48
C LEU A 34 1.70 -8.66 17.00
N VAL A 35 2.80 -8.38 16.28
CA VAL A 35 4.13 -8.85 16.66
C VAL A 35 4.64 -8.15 17.91
N SER A 36 4.38 -6.85 18.06
CA SER A 36 4.70 -6.11 19.29
C SER A 36 3.92 -6.64 20.50
N PHE A 37 2.65 -7.00 20.32
CA PHE A 37 1.83 -7.60 21.37
C PHE A 37 2.38 -8.98 21.80
N LEU A 38 2.74 -9.84 20.85
CA LEU A 38 3.32 -11.16 21.13
C LEU A 38 4.69 -11.08 21.80
N GLN A 39 5.54 -10.13 21.38
CA GLN A 39 6.82 -9.88 22.02
C GLN A 39 6.67 -9.32 23.45
N ALA A 40 5.66 -8.48 23.68
CA ALA A 40 5.35 -7.99 25.02
C ALA A 40 4.90 -9.13 25.95
N ALA A 41 4.10 -10.08 25.46
CA ALA A 41 3.65 -11.23 26.23
C ALA A 41 4.77 -12.22 26.57
N THR A 42 5.76 -12.38 25.69
CA THR A 42 6.83 -13.40 25.82
C THR A 42 8.15 -12.86 26.37
N THR A 43 8.28 -11.54 26.56
CA THR A 43 9.52 -10.82 26.92
C THR A 43 10.68 -10.96 25.92
N VAL A 44 10.49 -11.70 24.82
CA VAL A 44 11.45 -11.80 23.72
C VAL A 44 11.40 -10.52 22.90
N ARG A 45 12.52 -9.81 22.82
CA ARG A 45 12.67 -8.58 22.02
C ARG A 45 13.64 -8.84 20.88
N ASP A 46 13.10 -9.37 19.78
CA ASP A 46 13.88 -9.69 18.59
C ASP A 46 13.43 -8.83 17.40
N THR A 47 14.35 -7.96 16.96
CA THR A 47 14.14 -7.06 15.83
C THR A 47 13.97 -7.81 14.51
N ALA A 48 14.65 -8.94 14.33
CA ALA A 48 14.60 -9.73 13.09
C ALA A 48 13.24 -10.39 12.90
N ILE A 49 12.59 -10.86 13.97
CA ILE A 49 11.23 -11.40 13.93
C ILE A 49 10.25 -10.31 13.48
N SER A 50 10.36 -9.11 14.07
CA SER A 50 9.50 -7.97 13.74
C SER A 50 9.63 -7.52 12.28
N TYR A 51 10.83 -7.60 11.71
CA TYR A 51 11.07 -7.27 10.31
C TYR A 51 10.51 -8.35 9.38
N SER A 52 10.83 -9.62 9.66
CA SER A 52 10.40 -10.77 8.85
C SER A 52 8.88 -10.84 8.70
N VAL A 53 8.14 -10.63 9.79
CA VAL A 53 6.67 -10.66 9.74
C VAL A 53 6.09 -9.50 8.92
N ARG A 54 6.67 -8.30 9.02
CA ARG A 54 6.25 -7.16 8.19
C ARG A 54 6.48 -7.41 6.70
N VAL A 55 7.64 -7.99 6.35
CA VAL A 55 7.95 -8.35 4.95
C VAL A 55 6.97 -9.40 4.44
N LEU A 56 6.69 -10.45 5.22
CA LEU A 56 5.71 -11.47 4.84
C LEU A 56 4.31 -10.86 4.65
N ALA A 57 3.86 -10.03 5.58
CA ALA A 57 2.57 -9.34 5.46
C ALA A 57 2.49 -8.46 4.21
N PHE A 58 3.57 -7.74 3.89
CA PHE A 58 3.67 -6.94 2.68
C PHE A 58 3.59 -7.79 1.40
N VAL A 59 4.35 -8.90 1.34
CA VAL A 59 4.35 -9.80 0.18
C VAL A 59 2.98 -10.43 -0.04
N VAL A 60 2.32 -10.90 1.03
CA VAL A 60 0.96 -11.45 0.97
C VAL A 60 -0.03 -10.39 0.48
N LEU A 61 0.05 -9.17 1.00
CA LEU A 61 -0.80 -8.07 0.55
C LEU A 61 -0.57 -7.76 -0.94
N MET A 62 0.69 -7.65 -1.38
CA MET A 62 1.02 -7.41 -2.78
C MET A 62 0.45 -8.49 -3.68
N TYR A 63 0.56 -9.76 -3.28
CA TYR A 63 0.03 -10.87 -4.06
C TYR A 63 -1.51 -10.79 -4.20
N VAL A 64 -2.22 -10.52 -3.11
CA VAL A 64 -3.69 -10.43 -3.10
C VAL A 64 -4.17 -9.19 -3.87
N MET A 65 -3.51 -8.04 -3.70
CA MET A 65 -3.90 -6.77 -4.29
C MET A 65 -3.31 -6.53 -5.69
N PHE A 66 -2.46 -7.43 -6.19
CA PHE A 66 -1.73 -7.26 -7.44
C PHE A 66 -2.61 -6.82 -8.61
N ARG A 67 -3.77 -7.48 -8.78
CA ARG A 67 -4.72 -7.17 -9.85
C ARG A 67 -5.34 -5.77 -9.70
N ALA A 68 -5.65 -5.36 -8.47
CA ALA A 68 -6.22 -4.04 -8.21
C ALA A 68 -5.20 -2.93 -8.45
N PHE A 69 -3.95 -3.14 -8.02
CA PHE A 69 -2.89 -2.13 -8.14
C PHE A 69 -2.42 -1.94 -9.58
N SER A 70 -2.25 -3.04 -10.32
CA SER A 70 -1.96 -2.98 -11.75
C SER A 70 -3.07 -2.26 -12.52
N GLY A 71 -4.34 -2.55 -12.21
CA GLY A 71 -5.48 -1.85 -12.81
C GLY A 71 -5.46 -0.34 -12.56
N ALA A 72 -5.21 0.08 -11.32
CA ALA A 72 -5.16 1.50 -10.95
C ALA A 72 -3.97 2.25 -11.58
N LEU A 73 -2.81 1.60 -11.70
CA LEU A 73 -1.66 2.17 -12.39
C LEU A 73 -1.92 2.31 -13.90
N VAL A 74 -2.54 1.30 -14.52
CA VAL A 74 -2.90 1.35 -15.93
C VAL A 74 -3.94 2.44 -16.20
N SER A 75 -4.96 2.60 -15.34
CA SER A 75 -5.96 3.66 -15.52
C SER A 75 -5.36 5.05 -15.42
N LEU A 76 -4.41 5.25 -14.49
CA LEU A 76 -3.66 6.50 -14.38
C LEU A 76 -2.84 6.78 -15.64
N MET A 77 -2.11 5.77 -16.14
CA MET A 77 -1.30 5.90 -17.36
C MET A 77 -2.15 6.17 -18.60
N GLN A 78 -3.31 5.52 -18.73
CA GLN A 78 -4.24 5.77 -19.82
C GLN A 78 -4.73 7.22 -19.81
N ARG A 79 -5.15 7.75 -18.66
CA ARG A 79 -5.59 9.15 -18.55
C ARG A 79 -4.47 10.16 -18.78
N ALA A 80 -3.23 9.82 -18.41
CA ALA A 80 -2.07 10.66 -18.69
C ALA A 80 -1.72 10.70 -20.20
N LEU A 81 -2.00 9.62 -20.94
CA LEU A 81 -1.71 9.51 -22.38
C LEU A 81 -2.84 9.96 -23.29
N THR A 82 -4.10 9.83 -22.86
CA THR A 82 -5.28 10.25 -23.65
C THR A 82 -5.83 11.60 -23.23
N GLY A 83 -5.25 12.21 -22.19
CA GLY A 83 -5.55 13.58 -21.77
C GLY A 83 -5.03 14.58 -22.78
#